data_AF-A0A7X8MHJ1-F1
#
_entry.id   AF-A0A7X8MHJ1-F1
#
_cell.length_a   1.000
_cell.length_b   1.000
_cell.length_c   1.000
_cell.angle_alpha   90.00
_cell.angle_beta   90.00
_cell.angle_gamma   90.00
#
_symmetry.space_group_name_H-M   'P 1'
#
loop_
_entity.id
_entity.type
_entity.pdbx_description
1 polymer ?
#
loop_
_entity_poly.entity_id
_entity_poly.type
_entity_poly.pdbx_seq_one_letter_code
_entity_poly.pdbx_strand_id
1 'polypeptide(L)' 'MAIMSILAISVFSTVICIVEIPKMLEQRLYRELWIFCILLGTGTVLAVFKSLDVEIPNPSDFIAWVYSPLAETMKSITK' A
#
# COMPACT_ATOMS: atom_id res chain seq x y z
N MET A 1 -16.59 -11.02 8.26
CA MET A 1 -15.48 -11.47 7.40
C MET A 1 -14.24 -10.60 7.56
N ALA A 2 -14.36 -9.27 7.56
CA ALA A 2 -13.27 -8.32 7.74
C ALA A 2 -12.33 -8.58 8.95
N ILE A 3 -12.90 -8.96 10.11
CA ILE A 3 -12.11 -9.21 11.33
C ILE A 3 -11.10 -10.34 11.15
N MET A 4 -11.49 -11.41 10.45
CA MET A 4 -10.60 -12.55 10.20
C MET A 4 -9.44 -12.16 9.26
N SER A 5 -9.74 -11.33 8.26
CA SER A 5 -8.73 -10.77 7.34
C SER A 5 -7.75 -9.87 8.10
N ILE A 6 -8.23 -8.96 8.94
CA ILE A 6 -7.37 -8.06 9.74
C ILE A 6 -6.48 -8.87 10.69
N LEU A 7 -7.02 -9.89 11.35
CA LEU A 7 -6.24 -10.81 12.19
C LEU A 7 -5.15 -11.52 11.38
N ALA A 8 -5.49 -12.09 10.23
CA ALA A 8 -4.53 -12.78 9.38
C ALA A 8 -3.41 -11.84 8.90
N ILE A 9 -3.75 -10.63 8.45
CA ILE A 9 -2.79 -9.61 8.00
C ILE A 9 -1.87 -9.19 9.16
N SER A 10 -2.42 -8.95 10.34
CA SER A 10 -1.67 -8.53 11.52
C SER A 10 -0.70 -9.62 12.00
N VAL A 11 -1.17 -10.88 12.06
CA VAL A 11 -0.33 -12.03 12.41
C VAL A 11 0.80 -12.20 11.38
N PHE A 12 0.47 -12.15 10.10
CA PHE A 12 1.46 -12.28 9.02
C PHE A 12 2.52 -11.17 9.08
N SER A 13 2.10 -9.91 9.21
CA SER A 13 3.00 -8.76 9.36
C SER A 13 3.90 -8.90 10.60
N THR A 14 3.36 -9.42 11.72
CA THR A 14 4.13 -9.63 12.95
C THR A 14 5.18 -10.72 12.78
N VAL A 15 4.84 -11.83 12.13
CA VAL A 15 5.79 -12.93 11.84
C VAL A 15 6.94 -12.44 10.98
N ILE A 16 6.66 -11.68 9.91
CA ILE A 16 7.71 -11.10 9.06
C ILE A 16 8.61 -10.18 9.89
N CYS A 17 8.04 -9.28 10.69
CA CYS A 17 8.82 -8.42 11.59
C CYS A 17 9.77 -9.20 12.50
N ILE A 18 9.29 -10.28 13.13
CA ILE A 18 10.11 -11.10 14.04
C ILE A 18 11.27 -11.80 13.31
N VAL A 19 11.12 -12.12 12.02
CA VAL A 19 12.17 -12.79 11.24
C VAL A 19 13.14 -11.79 10.61
N GLU A 20 12.63 -10.74 9.95
CA GLU A 20 13.45 -9.77 9.21
C GLU A 20 14.16 -8.77 10.13
N ILE A 21 13.48 -8.21 11.14
CA ILE A 21 14.04 -7.14 11.98
C ILE A 21 15.32 -7.57 12.69
N PRO A 22 15.39 -8.72 13.41
CA PRO A 22 16.63 -9.08 14.10
C PRO A 22 17.76 -9.34 13.11
N LYS A 23 17.47 -9.98 11.97
CA LYS A 23 18.45 -10.24 10.92
C LYS A 23 19.05 -8.94 10.35
N MET A 24 18.23 -7.91 10.14
CA MET A 24 18.68 -6.60 9.67
C MET A 24 19.43 -5.83 10.76
N LEU A 25 19.04 -5.98 12.02
CA LEU A 25 19.71 -5.34 13.16
C LEU A 25 21.12 -5.93 13.38
N GLU A 26 21.25 -7.26 13.30
CA GLU A 26 22.53 -7.98 13.38
C GLU A 26 23.51 -7.53 12.29
N GLN A 27 23.00 -7.28 11.08
CA GLN A 27 23.79 -6.81 9.94
C GLN A 27 23.98 -5.28 9.92
N ARG A 28 23.47 -4.55 10.93
CA ARG A 28 23.50 -3.07 11.01
C ARG A 28 22.89 -2.36 9.80
N LEU A 29 21.89 -2.98 9.16
CA LEU A 29 21.22 -2.49 7.95
C LEU A 29 20.10 -1.50 8.28
N TYR A 30 20.42 -0.41 8.99
CA TYR A 30 19.42 0.54 9.49
C TYR A 30 18.64 1.26 8.37
N ARG A 31 19.31 1.52 7.23
CA ARG A 31 18.66 2.17 6.08
C ARG A 31 17.58 1.26 5.48
N GLU A 32 17.87 -0.02 5.37
CA GLU A 32 16.93 -1.00 4.82
C GLU A 32 15.82 -1.30 5.82
N LEU A 33 16.12 -1.34 7.12
CA LEU A 33 15.13 -1.53 8.18
C LEU A 33 14.06 -0.43 8.15
N TRP A 34 14.47 0.82 7.92
CA TRP A 34 13.52 1.93 7.76
C TRP A 34 12.63 1.75 6.53
N ILE A 35 13.19 1.36 5.38
CA ILE A 35 12.44 1.10 4.14
C ILE A 35 11.47 -0.06 4.34
N PHE A 36 11.92 -1.15 4.97
CA PHE A 36 11.11 -2.31 5.30
C PHE A 36 9.91 -1.93 6.18
N CYS A 37 10.15 -1.18 7.27
CA CYS A 37 9.08 -0.72 8.16
C CYS A 37 8.07 0.16 7.43
N ILE A 38 8.52 1.07 6.56
CA ILE A 38 7.62 1.90 5.75
C ILE A 38 6.80 1.03 4.80
N LEU A 39 7.43 0.15 4.02
CA LEU A 39 6.71 -0.68 3.06
C LEU A 39 5.70 -1.60 3.74
N LEU A 40 6.14 -2.29 4.80
CA LEU A 40 5.30 -3.23 5.54
C LEU A 40 4.16 -2.49 6.24
N GLY A 41 4.45 -1.38 6.93
CA GLY A 41 3.44 -0.57 7.60
C GLY A 41 2.40 -0.04 6.62
N THR A 42 2.83 0.50 5.49
CA THR A 42 1.93 1.04 4.46
C THR A 42 1.07 -0.07 3.85
N GLY A 43 1.66 -1.22 3.53
CA GLY A 43 0.93 -2.38 3.02
C GLY A 43 -0.10 -2.91 4.01
N THR A 44 0.27 -3.02 5.29
CA THR A 44 -0.63 -3.45 6.36
C THR A 44 -1.81 -2.49 6.56
N VAL A 45 -1.56 -1.18 6.60
CA VAL A 45 -2.62 -0.17 6.72
C VAL A 45 -3.57 -0.22 5.52
N LEU A 46 -3.02 -0.31 4.30
CA LEU A 46 -3.83 -0.43 3.08
C LEU A 46 -4.69 -1.71 3.08
N ALA A 47 -4.13 -2.83 3.55
CA ALA A 47 -4.86 -4.10 3.63
C ALA A 47 -5.97 -4.06 4.70
N VAL A 48 -5.75 -3.34 5.81
CA VAL A 48 -6.78 -3.09 6.83
C VAL A 48 -7.89 -2.20 6.27
N PHE A 49 -7.56 -1.09 5.61
CA PHE A 49 -8.56 -0.22 4.97
C PHE A 49 -9.37 -0.96 3.90
N LYS A 50 -8.72 -1.78 3.09
CA LYS A 50 -9.41 -2.65 2.12
C LYS A 50 -10.34 -3.66 2.81
N SER A 51 -9.95 -4.17 3.97
CA SER A 51 -10.81 -5.09 4.75
C SER A 51 -12.01 -4.39 5.40
N LEU A 52 -11.90 -3.10 5.67
CA LEU A 52 -12.97 -2.26 6.20
C LEU A 52 -13.91 -1.72 5.12
N ASP A 53 -13.74 -2.16 3.86
CA ASP A 53 -14.50 -1.68 2.70
C ASP A 53 -14.42 -0.16 2.51
N VAL A 54 -13.33 0.46 2.99
CA VAL A 54 -13.06 1.87 2.73
C VAL A 54 -12.74 1.98 1.24
N GLU A 55 -13.52 2.79 0.53
CA GLU A 55 -13.25 3.16 -0.86
C GLU A 55 -11.94 3.97 -0.91
N ILE A 56 -10.82 3.25 -1.02
CA ILE A 56 -9.54 3.86 -1.37
C ILE A 56 -9.63 4.16 -2.86
N PRO A 57 -9.61 5.43 -3.28
CA PRO A 57 -9.61 5.77 -4.70
C PRO A 57 -8.45 5.03 -5.36
N ASN A 58 -8.74 4.29 -6.41
CA ASN A 58 -7.73 3.50 -7.09
C ASN A 58 -6.68 4.50 -7.63
N PRO A 59 -5.36 4.23 -7.55
CA PRO A 59 -4.36 5.05 -8.23
C PRO A 59 -4.72 5.30 -9.71
N SER A 60 -5.41 4.36 -10.35
CA SER A 60 -5.97 4.53 -11.70
C SER A 60 -7.01 5.66 -11.81
N ASP A 61 -7.83 5.90 -10.79
CA ASP A 61 -8.80 7.00 -10.78
C ASP A 61 -8.10 8.35 -10.61
N PHE A 62 -7.03 8.39 -9.81
CA PHE A 62 -6.17 9.56 -9.72
C PHE A 62 -5.48 9.86 -11.05
N ILE A 63 -4.96 8.83 -11.71
CA ILE A 63 -4.38 8.94 -13.05
C ILE A 63 -5.46 9.42 -14.03
N ALA A 64 -6.65 8.84 -14.02
CA ALA A 64 -7.75 9.27 -14.87
C ALA A 64 -8.11 10.75 -14.65
N TRP A 65 -8.11 11.23 -13.41
CA TRP A 65 -8.34 12.64 -13.08
C TRP A 65 -7.25 13.55 -13.66
N VAL A 66 -5.97 13.18 -13.52
CA VAL A 66 -4.83 13.93 -14.09
C VAL A 66 -4.90 13.97 -15.62
N TYR A 67 -5.30 12.89 -16.26
CA TYR A 67 -5.38 12.77 -17.73
C TYR A 67 -6.72 13.24 -18.31
N SER A 68 -7.74 13.49 -17.49
CA SER A 68 -9.05 14.01 -17.90
C SER A 68 -8.96 15.29 -18.76
N PRO A 69 -8.17 16.33 -18.40
CA PRO A 69 -8.03 17.53 -19.25
C PRO A 69 -7.41 17.21 -20.62
N LEU A 70 -6.47 16.26 -20.69
CA LEU A 70 -5.88 15.82 -21.96
C LEU A 70 -6.93 15.07 -22.81
N ALA A 71 -7.74 14.21 -22.19
CA ALA A 71 -8.82 13.50 -22.87
C ALA A 71 -9.86 14.47 -23.45
N GLU A 72 -10.21 15.55 -22.73
CA GLU A 72 -11.11 16.60 -23.23
C GLU A 72 -10.52 17.36 -24.42
N THR A 73 -9.23 17.74 -24.36
CA THR A 73 -8.57 18.41 -25.50
C THR A 73 -8.51 17.52 -26.75
N MET A 74 -8.24 16.22 -26.58
CA MET A 74 -8.19 15.26 -27.68
C MET A 74 -9.57 15.01 -28.29
N LYS A 75 -10.61 15.00 -27.46
CA LYS A 75 -12.01 14.89 -27.89
C LYS A 75 -12.49 16.14 -28.63
N SER A 76 -11.98 17.32 -28.28
CA SER A 76 -12.28 18.59 -28.96
C SER A 76 -11.63 18.72 -30.33
N ILE A 77 -10.47 18.08 -30.57
CA ILE A 77 -9.76 18.16 -31.86
C ILE A 77 -10.33 17.16 -32.88
N THR A 78 -10.95 16.09 -32.41
CA THR A 78 -11.53 15.03 -33.26
C THR A 78 -12.98 15.35 -33.68
N LYS A 79 -13.58 16.43 -33.16
CA LYS A 79 -14.93 16.90 -33.51
C LYS A 79 -14.85 18.13 -34.41
#